data_AF-A0A0Q8J3H9-F1
#
_entry.id   AF-A0A0Q8J3H9-F1
#
_cell.length_a   1.000
_cell.length_b   1.000
_cell.length_c   1.000
_cell.angle_alpha   90.00
_cell.angle_beta   90.00
_cell.angle_gamma   90.00
#
_symmetry.space_group_name_H-M   'P 1'
#
loop_
_entity.id
_entity.type
_entity.pdbx_description
1 polymer ?
#
loop_
_entity_poly.entity_id
_entity_poly.type
_entity_poly.pdbx_seq_one_letter_code
_entity_poly.pdbx_strand_id
1 'polypeptide(L)'
;MKRILFAAMRVVGGLCLQMVGLLCAFQVLTLGGEFDQVEFGFVLLFFVIVSLAGVIGGVIGRLYVLPPTLLLFWLVWAAFISLDQWPEIKLGEETYMDGVVERLLQIVISSAALVGGIFAGERWARRLWPASRVEAKLE
;
A
#
# COMPACT_ATOMS: atom_id res chain seq x y z
N MET A 1 -17.50 -17.48 16.90
CA MET A 1 -17.19 -16.07 17.24
C MET A 1 -15.71 -15.80 17.49
N LYS A 2 -14.99 -16.56 18.34
CA LYS A 2 -13.56 -16.30 18.65
C LYS A 2 -12.62 -16.27 17.42
N ARG A 3 -12.88 -17.12 16.41
CA ARG A 3 -12.10 -17.16 15.15
C ARG A 3 -12.29 -15.92 14.27
N ILE A 4 -13.52 -15.41 14.20
CA ILE A 4 -13.85 -14.18 13.45
C ILE A 4 -13.16 -12.97 14.08
N LEU A 5 -13.18 -12.89 15.42
CA LEU A 5 -12.47 -11.84 16.16
C LEU A 5 -10.96 -11.86 15.90
N PHE A 6 -10.36 -13.05 15.85
CA PHE A 6 -8.93 -13.23 15.58
C PHE A 6 -8.57 -12.89 14.13
N ALA A 7 -9.40 -13.27 13.17
CA ALA A 7 -9.25 -12.86 11.77
C ALA A 7 -9.38 -11.33 11.62
N ALA A 8 -10.35 -10.71 12.27
CA ALA A 8 -10.52 -9.26 12.28
C ALA A 8 -9.30 -8.54 12.88
N MET A 9 -8.76 -9.01 14.00
CA MET A 9 -7.54 -8.43 14.59
C MET A 9 -6.33 -8.54 13.66
N ARG A 10 -6.20 -9.64 12.91
CA ARG A 10 -5.14 -9.79 11.89
C ARG A 10 -5.31 -8.82 10.74
N VAL A 11 -6.53 -8.62 10.27
CA VAL A 11 -6.83 -7.63 9.22
C VAL A 11 -6.51 -6.22 9.72
N VAL A 12 -6.95 -5.85 10.92
CA VAL A 12 -6.66 -4.54 11.53
C VAL A 12 -5.15 -4.35 11.72
N GLY A 13 -4.43 -5.34 12.26
CA GLY A 13 -2.98 -5.27 12.42
C GLY A 13 -2.23 -5.14 11.09
N GLY A 14 -2.68 -5.88 10.07
CA GLY A 14 -2.15 -5.76 8.71
C GLY A 14 -2.38 -4.38 8.10
N LEU A 15 -3.57 -3.80 8.31
CA LEU A 15 -3.91 -2.46 7.83
C LEU A 15 -3.13 -1.35 8.57
N CYS A 16 -2.90 -1.48 9.88
CA CYS A 16 -2.07 -0.53 10.62
C CYS A 16 -0.63 -0.55 10.13
N LEU A 17 -0.04 -1.73 9.94
CA LEU A 17 1.31 -1.87 9.38
C LEU A 17 1.40 -1.35 7.95
N GLN A 18 0.35 -1.59 7.16
CA GLN A 18 0.23 -1.04 5.82
C GLN A 18 0.21 0.49 5.84
N MET A 19 -0.57 1.10 6.73
CA MET A 19 -0.66 2.55 6.88
C MET A 19 0.72 3.14 7.19
N VAL A 20 1.45 2.56 8.14
CA VAL A 20 2.81 3.00 8.48
C VAL A 20 3.75 2.86 7.28
N GLY A 21 3.72 1.72 6.59
CA GLY A 21 4.55 1.50 5.39
C GLY A 21 4.26 2.50 4.28
N LEU A 22 2.98 2.84 4.07
CA LEU A 22 2.58 3.86 3.10
C LEU A 22 3.06 5.25 3.50
N LEU A 23 2.85 5.66 4.75
CA LEU A 23 3.35 6.94 5.26
C LEU A 23 4.87 7.05 5.11
N CYS A 24 5.61 5.99 5.42
CA CYS A 24 7.06 5.94 5.19
C CYS A 24 7.42 6.05 3.70
N ALA A 25 6.70 5.37 2.81
CA ALA A 25 6.94 5.43 1.37
C ALA A 25 6.73 6.86 0.84
N PHE A 26 5.63 7.52 1.22
CA PHE A 26 5.37 8.90 0.82
C PHE A 26 6.38 9.88 1.41
N GLN A 27 6.83 9.70 2.66
CA GLN A 27 7.91 10.50 3.22
C GLN A 27 9.21 10.38 2.42
N VAL A 28 9.55 9.17 1.95
CA VAL A 28 10.71 8.95 1.09
C VAL A 28 10.59 9.73 -0.23
N LEU A 29 9.40 9.79 -0.82
CA LEU A 29 9.17 10.62 -2.01
C LEU A 29 9.35 12.11 -1.69
N THR A 30 8.82 12.60 -0.57
CA THR A 30 8.98 14.02 -0.16
C THR A 30 10.42 14.41 0.21
N LEU A 31 11.23 13.45 0.66
CA LEU A 31 12.65 13.68 0.99
C LEU A 31 13.55 13.70 -0.25
N GLY A 32 13.07 13.18 -1.38
CA GLY A 32 13.82 13.11 -2.63
C GLY A 32 13.94 14.44 -3.39
N GLY A 33 13.39 15.54 -2.85
CA GLY A 33 13.38 16.87 -3.49
C GLY A 33 11.99 17.27 -4.01
N GLU A 34 11.95 18.24 -4.92
CA GLU A 34 10.71 18.57 -5.66
C GLU A 34 10.22 17.35 -6.45
N PHE A 35 8.91 17.12 -6.47
CA PHE A 35 8.28 15.90 -6.99
C PHE A 35 8.56 15.60 -8.47
N ASP A 36 9.00 16.60 -9.23
CA ASP A 36 9.42 16.50 -10.63
C ASP A 36 10.90 16.18 -10.83
N GLN A 37 11.70 16.23 -9.76
CA GLN A 37 13.13 15.91 -9.77
C GLN A 37 13.49 14.73 -8.86
N VAL A 38 12.50 13.98 -8.37
CA VAL A 38 12.73 12.83 -7.51
C VAL A 38 13.68 11.86 -8.21
N GLU A 39 14.87 11.69 -7.66
CA GLU A 39 15.87 10.82 -8.28
C GLU A 39 15.32 9.40 -8.38
N PHE A 40 15.71 8.70 -9.45
CA PHE A 40 15.30 7.32 -9.71
C PHE A 40 15.51 6.40 -8.49
N GLY A 41 16.54 6.65 -7.68
CA GLY A 41 16.81 5.92 -6.43
C GLY A 41 15.70 6.03 -5.39
N PHE A 42 15.11 7.22 -5.20
CA PHE A 42 14.00 7.44 -4.27
C PHE A 42 12.70 6.82 -4.78
N VAL A 43 12.44 6.89 -6.10
CA VAL A 43 11.30 6.21 -6.73
C VAL A 43 11.39 4.69 -6.57
N LEU A 44 12.59 4.12 -6.76
CA LEU A 44 12.82 2.69 -6.57
C LEU A 44 12.64 2.29 -5.09
N LEU A 45 13.19 3.09 -4.16
CA LEU A 45 13.04 2.85 -2.73
C LEU A 45 11.57 2.91 -2.29
N PHE A 46 10.81 3.86 -2.83
CA PHE A 46 9.36 3.94 -2.63
C PHE A 46 8.66 2.63 -3.03
N PHE A 47 8.93 2.10 -4.23
CA PHE A 47 8.33 0.84 -4.67
C PHE A 47 8.73 -0.36 -3.80
N VAL A 48 9.98 -0.39 -3.31
CA VAL A 48 10.46 -1.42 -2.39
C VAL A 48 9.67 -1.37 -1.07
N ILE A 49 9.48 -0.18 -0.49
CA ILE A 49 8.73 -0.02 0.77
C ILE A 49 7.26 -0.41 0.58
N VAL A 50 6.61 0.02 -0.51
CA VAL A 50 5.22 -0.37 -0.82
C VAL A 50 5.09 -1.88 -0.98
N SER A 51 6.04 -2.52 -1.68
CA SER A 51 6.07 -3.97 -1.85
C SER A 51 6.25 -4.70 -0.52
N LEU A 52 7.17 -4.24 0.33
CA LEU A 52 7.42 -4.81 1.65
C LEU A 52 6.22 -4.68 2.57
N ALA A 53 5.55 -3.52 2.57
CA ALA A 53 4.30 -3.32 3.29
C ALA A 53 3.25 -4.35 2.85
N GLY A 54 3.11 -4.55 1.53
CA GLY A 54 2.26 -5.60 0.96
C GLY A 54 2.62 -7.00 1.45
N VAL A 55 3.91 -7.37 1.42
CA VAL A 55 4.40 -8.68 1.91
C VAL A 55 4.01 -8.89 3.37
N ILE A 56 4.27 -7.91 4.24
CA ILE A 56 3.97 -8.00 5.66
C ILE A 56 2.45 -8.11 5.88
N GLY A 57 1.65 -7.30 5.19
CA GLY A 57 0.19 -7.36 5.22
C GLY A 57 -0.35 -8.72 4.77
N GLY A 58 0.20 -9.28 3.69
CA GLY A 58 -0.15 -10.60 3.17
C GLY A 58 0.23 -11.75 4.11
N VAL A 59 1.34 -11.64 4.84
CA VAL A 59 1.72 -12.63 5.86
C VAL A 59 0.73 -12.63 7.02
N ILE A 60 0.34 -11.45 7.50
CA ILE A 60 -0.47 -11.30 8.72
C ILE A 60 -1.95 -11.59 8.46
N GLY A 61 -2.52 -11.01 7.41
CA GLY A 61 -3.96 -11.06 7.14
C GLY A 61 -4.37 -11.84 5.88
N ARG A 62 -3.41 -12.47 5.18
CA ARG A 62 -3.65 -13.25 3.95
C ARG A 62 -4.37 -12.41 2.88
N LEU A 63 -5.07 -13.07 1.95
CA LEU A 63 -5.82 -12.41 0.87
C LEU A 63 -6.99 -11.56 1.36
N TYR A 64 -7.47 -11.74 2.61
CA TYR A 64 -8.55 -10.92 3.17
C TYR A 64 -8.17 -9.44 3.34
N VAL A 65 -6.86 -9.15 3.40
CA VAL A 65 -6.34 -7.79 3.53
C VAL A 65 -6.21 -7.05 2.19
N LEU A 66 -6.29 -7.76 1.06
CA LEU A 66 -6.09 -7.17 -0.27
C LEU A 66 -7.08 -6.01 -0.59
N PRO A 67 -8.41 -6.20 -0.55
CA PRO A 67 -9.34 -5.10 -0.81
C PRO A 67 -9.18 -3.90 0.13
N PRO A 68 -9.11 -4.06 1.47
CA PRO A 68 -8.99 -2.90 2.35
C PRO A 68 -7.61 -2.23 2.25
N THR A 69 -6.54 -2.97 1.95
CA THR A 69 -5.21 -2.39 1.72
C THR A 69 -5.14 -1.57 0.43
N LEU A 70 -5.79 -2.03 -0.64
CA LEU A 70 -5.91 -1.23 -1.86
C LEU A 70 -6.71 0.04 -1.63
N LEU A 71 -7.86 -0.04 -0.95
CA LEU A 71 -8.64 1.15 -0.60
C LEU A 71 -7.82 2.12 0.25
N LEU A 72 -7.09 1.61 1.23
CA LEU A 72 -6.23 2.43 2.08
C LEU A 72 -5.10 3.10 1.26
N PHE A 73 -4.47 2.37 0.35
CA PHE A 73 -3.46 2.93 -0.57
C PHE A 73 -4.03 4.09 -1.37
N TRP A 74 -5.18 3.90 -2.00
CA TRP A 74 -5.83 4.94 -2.80
C TRP A 74 -6.24 6.17 -1.97
N LEU A 75 -6.72 5.97 -0.74
CA LEU A 75 -7.06 7.09 0.16
C LEU A 75 -5.82 7.90 0.57
N VAL A 76 -4.73 7.22 0.94
CA VAL A 76 -3.48 7.90 1.32
C VAL A 76 -2.90 8.62 0.09
N TRP A 77 -2.96 8.00 -1.08
CA TRP A 77 -2.51 8.62 -2.33
C TRP A 77 -3.33 9.85 -2.71
N ALA A 78 -4.66 9.79 -2.63
CA ALA A 78 -5.54 10.92 -2.92
C ALA A 78 -5.29 12.10 -1.95
N ALA A 79 -5.09 11.80 -0.66
CA ALA A 79 -4.70 12.80 0.33
C ALA A 79 -3.33 13.40 0.01
N PHE A 80 -2.40 12.59 -0.49
CA PHE A 80 -1.07 13.04 -0.88
C PHE A 80 -1.12 14.02 -2.06
N ILE A 81 -1.78 13.66 -3.18
CA ILE A 81 -1.98 14.57 -4.32
C ILE A 81 -2.64 15.87 -3.87
N SER A 82 -3.68 15.77 -3.04
CA SER A 82 -4.41 16.94 -2.57
C SER A 82 -3.55 17.89 -1.74
N LEU A 83 -2.55 17.38 -1.01
CA LEU A 83 -1.64 18.19 -0.20
C LEU A 83 -0.52 18.80 -1.04
N ASP A 84 0.01 18.05 -2.00
CA ASP A 84 1.10 18.46 -2.87
C ASP A 84 0.66 19.54 -3.87
N GLN A 85 -0.48 19.32 -4.56
CA GLN A 85 -1.06 20.28 -5.51
C GLN A 85 -1.93 21.37 -4.87
N TRP A 86 -2.11 21.35 -3.54
CA TRP A 86 -2.87 22.38 -2.83
C TRP A 86 -2.45 23.83 -3.15
N PRO A 87 -1.14 24.14 -3.30
CA PRO A 87 -0.69 25.48 -3.68
C PRO A 87 -1.09 25.84 -5.12
N GLU A 88 -0.92 24.91 -6.08
CA GLU A 88 -1.20 25.10 -7.51
C GLU A 88 -2.70 25.23 -7.80
N ILE A 89 -3.53 24.41 -7.14
CA ILE A 89 -4.99 24.47 -7.22
C ILE A 89 -5.51 25.81 -6.69
N LYS A 90 -4.89 26.37 -5.65
CA LYS A 90 -5.25 27.70 -5.11
C LYS A 90 -4.85 28.86 -6.02
N LEU A 91 -3.80 28.67 -6.82
CA LEU A 91 -3.33 29.64 -7.80
C LEU A 91 -4.11 29.55 -9.12
N GLY A 92 -4.91 28.49 -9.30
CA GLY A 92 -5.75 28.28 -10.49
C GLY A 92 -4.98 27.79 -11.71
N GLU A 93 -3.75 27.32 -11.51
CA GLU A 93 -2.86 26.86 -12.58
C GLU A 93 -3.14 25.41 -12.98
N GLU A 94 -3.55 24.56 -12.02
CA GLU A 94 -3.83 23.14 -12.25
C GLU A 94 -5.08 22.65 -11.51
N THR A 95 -5.67 21.57 -12.03
CA THR A 95 -6.76 20.86 -11.37
C THR A 95 -6.27 19.57 -10.71
N TYR A 96 -6.97 19.11 -9.66
CA TYR A 96 -6.69 17.82 -9.01
C TYR A 96 -6.62 16.64 -10.01
N MET A 97 -7.37 16.69 -11.11
CA MET A 97 -7.35 15.64 -12.12
C MET A 97 -6.03 15.61 -12.91
N ASP A 98 -5.35 16.75 -13.04
CA ASP A 98 -4.06 16.83 -13.72
C ASP A 98 -3.00 16.07 -12.92
N GLY A 99 -2.94 16.26 -11.60
CA GLY A 99 -2.04 15.48 -10.74
C GLY A 99 -2.34 13.98 -10.69
N VAL A 100 -3.62 13.59 -10.81
CA VAL A 100 -3.99 12.16 -10.93
C VAL A 100 -3.49 11.58 -12.26
N VAL A 101 -3.61 12.33 -13.37
CA VAL A 101 -3.22 11.90 -14.71
C VAL A 101 -1.70 11.78 -14.82
N GLU A 102 -0.96 12.78 -14.37
CA GLU A 102 0.51 12.78 -14.40
C GLU A 102 1.10 11.62 -13.62
N ARG A 103 0.46 11.26 -12.50
CA ARG A 103 0.94 10.21 -11.59
C ARG A 103 0.25 8.87 -11.80
N LEU A 104 -0.61 8.74 -12.82
CA LEU A 104 -1.40 7.53 -13.07
C LEU A 104 -0.52 6.29 -13.22
N LEU A 105 0.58 6.41 -13.96
CA LEU A 105 1.51 5.30 -14.18
C LEU A 105 2.18 4.84 -12.88
N GLN A 106 2.56 5.79 -12.02
CA GLN A 106 3.12 5.49 -10.71
C GLN A 106 2.08 4.84 -9.79
N ILE A 107 0.83 5.31 -9.77
CA ILE A 107 -0.29 4.71 -9.03
C ILE A 107 -0.51 3.26 -9.45
N VAL A 108 -0.54 2.99 -10.77
CA VAL A 108 -0.76 1.65 -11.32
C VAL A 108 0.39 0.72 -10.94
N ILE A 109 1.64 1.14 -11.11
CA ILE A 109 2.81 0.32 -10.74
C ILE A 109 2.84 0.06 -9.23
N SER A 110 2.53 1.07 -8.41
CA SER A 110 2.47 0.93 -6.95
C SER A 110 1.39 -0.04 -6.52
N SER A 111 0.23 0.03 -7.15
CA SER A 111 -0.88 -0.90 -6.90
C SER A 111 -0.48 -2.33 -7.28
N ALA A 112 0.18 -2.52 -8.42
CA ALA A 112 0.68 -3.82 -8.85
C ALA A 112 1.77 -4.36 -7.91
N ALA A 113 2.70 -3.51 -7.48
CA ALA A 113 3.75 -3.83 -6.52
C ALA A 113 3.18 -4.24 -5.16
N LEU A 114 2.18 -3.49 -4.67
CA LEU A 114 1.46 -3.77 -3.44
C LEU A 114 0.74 -5.13 -3.50
N VAL A 115 -0.01 -5.36 -4.58
CA VAL A 115 -0.69 -6.64 -4.83
C VAL A 115 0.32 -7.78 -4.91
N GLY A 116 1.39 -7.60 -5.68
CA GLY A 116 2.48 -8.58 -5.81
C GLY A 116 3.10 -8.92 -4.46
N GLY A 117 3.35 -7.91 -3.62
CA GLY A 117 3.81 -8.06 -2.25
C GLY A 117 2.85 -8.90 -1.42
N ILE A 118 1.55 -8.58 -1.41
CA ILE A 118 0.53 -9.33 -0.66
C ILE A 118 0.49 -10.80 -1.08
N PHE A 119 0.49 -11.08 -2.38
CA PHE A 119 0.52 -12.46 -2.89
C PHE A 119 1.80 -13.19 -2.49
N ALA A 120 2.96 -12.54 -2.55
CA ALA A 120 4.23 -13.13 -2.13
C ALA A 120 4.24 -13.44 -0.63
N GLY A 121 3.77 -12.50 0.20
CA GLY A 121 3.65 -12.67 1.65
C GLY A 121 2.68 -13.78 2.02
N GLU A 122 1.55 -13.87 1.33
CA GLU A 122 0.56 -14.92 1.54
C GLU A 122 1.10 -16.30 1.16
N ARG A 123 1.76 -16.40 0.01
CA ARG A 123 2.45 -17.63 -0.43
C ARG A 123 3.53 -18.05 0.57
N TRP A 124 4.25 -17.09 1.14
CA TRP A 124 5.28 -17.34 2.15
C TRP A 124 4.67 -17.82 3.47
N ALA A 125 3.59 -17.19 3.94
CA ALA A 125 2.85 -17.63 5.13
C ALA A 125 2.31 -19.06 4.98
N ARG A 126 1.82 -19.45 3.79
CA ARG A 126 1.40 -20.84 3.50
C ARG A 126 2.55 -21.85 3.56
N ARG A 127 3.79 -21.43 3.28
CA ARG A 127 4.98 -22.29 3.34
C ARG A 127 5.52 -22.42 4.76
N LEU A 128 5.54 -21.32 5.52
CA LEU A 128 6.06 -21.28 6.89
C LEU A 128 5.08 -21.86 7.92
N TRP A 129 3.76 -21.74 7.69
CA TRP A 129 2.73 -22.23 8.62
C TRP A 129 1.83 -23.28 7.96
N PRO A 130 2.31 -24.52 7.74
CA PRO A 130 1.49 -25.60 7.17
C PRO A 130 0.27 -25.96 8.02
N ALA A 131 0.27 -25.67 9.33
CA ALA A 131 -0.88 -25.85 10.23
C ALA A 131 -2.10 -24.99 9.84
N SER A 132 -1.92 -23.92 9.08
CA SER A 132 -3.03 -23.12 8.53
C SER A 132 -3.85 -23.84 7.45
N ARG A 133 -3.34 -24.92 6.87
CA ARG A 133 -4.08 -25.74 5.89
C ARG A 133 -5.22 -26.53 6.52
N VAL A 134 -5.17 -26.78 7.83
CA VAL A 134 -6.19 -27.55 8.55
C VAL A 134 -7.48 -26.74 8.73
N GLU A 135 -7.38 -25.41 8.85
CA GLU A 135 -8.57 -24.54 8.93
C GLU A 135 -9.33 -24.45 7.59
N ALA A 136 -8.66 -24.63 6.45
CA ALA A 136 -9.26 -24.54 5.12
C ALA A 136 -9.91 -25.85 4.63
N LYS A 137 -9.83 -26.95 5.39
CA LYS A 137 -10.42 -28.26 5.03
C LYS A 137 -11.70 -28.61 5.81
N LEU A 138 -12.15 -27.72 6.69
CA LEU A 138 -13.32 -27.93 7.55
C LEU A 138 -14.44 -26.92 7.26
N GLU A 139 -14.36 -26.21 6.13
CA GLU A 139 -15.51 -25.53 5.51
C GLU A 139 -16.18 -26.47 4.51
#